data_AF-A0A7K0GMV6-F1
#
_entry.id   AF-A0A7K0GMV6-F1
#
_cell.length_a   1.000
_cell.length_b   1.000
_cell.length_c   1.000
_cell.angle_alpha   90.00
_cell.angle_beta   90.00
_cell.angle_gamma   90.00
#
_symmetry.space_group_name_H-M   'P 1'
#
loop_
_entity.id
_entity.type
_entity.pdbx_description
1 polymer ?
#
loop_
_entity_poly.entity_id
_entity_poly.type
_entity_poly.pdbx_seq_one_letter_code
_entity_poly.pdbx_strand_id
1 'polypeptide(L)'
;MAATQWATIADVDEVTGKTVTAKERGIAVRSLEPLVGLIESVDRPDISGRDRYWLKLATCYQAAYVLDNPDFFSRADVTSASQDGESANFRNVDAHLLAPLARKCIRRLSWRGLTRSKDRAAQRGPLNILSEEYDDSLAWKPVGS
;
A
#
# COMPACT_ATOMS: atom_id res chain seq x y z
N MET A 1 2.59 -25.32 12.69
CA MET A 1 1.26 -24.76 12.36
C MET A 1 1.40 -23.96 11.08
N ALA A 2 0.39 -23.94 10.21
CA ALA A 2 0.44 -23.08 9.02
C ALA A 2 0.35 -21.60 9.45
N ALA A 3 1.13 -20.72 8.81
CA ALA A 3 1.07 -19.30 9.08
C ALA A 3 -0.31 -18.72 8.73
N THR A 4 -0.76 -17.75 9.52
CA THR A 4 -2.05 -17.08 9.28
C THR A 4 -1.90 -16.12 8.11
N GLN A 5 -2.70 -16.33 7.07
CA GLN A 5 -2.83 -15.41 5.94
C GLN A 5 -3.15 -13.99 6.41
N TRP A 6 -2.56 -12.98 5.76
CA TRP A 6 -2.83 -11.57 6.09
C TRP A 6 -4.26 -11.16 5.74
N ALA A 7 -4.78 -11.66 4.62
CA ALA A 7 -6.17 -11.52 4.20
C ALA A 7 -6.65 -12.78 3.46
N THR A 8 -7.91 -13.15 3.62
CA THR A 8 -8.58 -14.20 2.85
C THR A 8 -9.23 -13.62 1.58
N ILE A 9 -9.76 -14.48 0.70
CA ILE A 9 -10.53 -14.03 -0.47
C ILE A 9 -11.82 -13.32 -0.04
N ALA A 10 -12.48 -13.80 1.03
CA ALA A 10 -13.67 -13.16 1.59
C ALA A 10 -13.37 -11.76 2.12
N ASP A 11 -12.20 -11.56 2.73
CA ASP A 11 -11.77 -10.23 3.17
C ASP A 11 -11.56 -9.25 2.00
N VAL A 12 -11.11 -9.74 0.84
CA VAL A 12 -10.95 -8.91 -0.36
C VAL A 12 -12.31 -8.46 -0.87
N ASP A 13 -13.27 -9.40 -0.92
CA ASP A 13 -14.65 -9.12 -1.34
C ASP A 13 -15.32 -8.12 -0.38
N GLU A 14 -15.19 -8.33 0.92
CA GLU A 14 -15.73 -7.43 1.96
C GLU A 14 -15.13 -6.01 1.87
N VAL A 15 -13.81 -5.89 1.67
CA VAL A 15 -13.12 -4.58 1.69
C VAL A 15 -13.26 -3.83 0.36
N THR A 16 -13.28 -4.54 -0.76
CA THR A 16 -13.16 -3.91 -2.10
C THR A 16 -14.40 -4.08 -2.98
N GLY A 17 -15.34 -4.95 -2.60
CA GLY A 17 -16.48 -5.34 -3.43
C GLY A 17 -16.08 -6.17 -4.66
N LYS A 18 -14.87 -6.70 -4.71
CA LYS A 18 -14.34 -7.47 -5.85
C LYS A 18 -14.06 -8.91 -5.47
N THR A 19 -14.66 -9.81 -6.24
CA THR A 19 -14.40 -11.24 -6.14
C THR A 19 -13.10 -11.57 -6.87
N VAL A 20 -12.05 -11.88 -6.10
CA VAL A 20 -10.76 -12.34 -6.62
C VAL A 20 -10.63 -13.86 -6.48
N THR A 21 -9.77 -14.49 -7.28
CA THR A 21 -9.42 -15.90 -7.08
C THR A 21 -8.16 -16.02 -6.21
N ALA A 22 -7.81 -17.26 -5.84
CA ALA A 22 -6.56 -17.56 -5.16
C ALA A 22 -5.32 -17.11 -5.96
N LYS A 23 -5.43 -17.00 -7.30
CA LYS A 23 -4.36 -16.53 -8.17
C LYS A 23 -4.08 -15.04 -7.95
N GLU A 24 -5.07 -14.17 -8.07
CA GLU A 24 -4.87 -12.71 -7.92
C GLU A 24 -4.43 -12.37 -6.49
N ARG A 25 -5.04 -13.00 -5.48
CA ARG A 25 -4.58 -12.90 -4.08
C ARG A 25 -3.12 -13.33 -3.95
N GLY A 26 -2.75 -14.46 -4.55
CA GLY A 26 -1.39 -14.99 -4.50
C GLY A 26 -0.37 -14.09 -5.19
N ILE A 27 -0.74 -13.44 -6.29
CA ILE A 27 0.10 -12.44 -6.97
C ILE A 27 0.26 -11.21 -6.08
N ALA A 28 -0.84 -10.73 -5.48
CA ALA A 28 -0.82 -9.58 -4.60
C ALA A 28 0.13 -9.77 -3.41
N VAL A 29 0.02 -10.89 -2.68
CA VAL A 29 0.93 -11.22 -1.56
C VAL A 29 2.38 -11.23 -2.03
N ARG A 30 2.71 -11.94 -3.11
CA ARG A 30 4.09 -12.04 -3.63
C ARG A 30 4.65 -10.69 -4.10
N SER A 31 3.80 -9.78 -4.57
CA SER A 31 4.20 -8.40 -4.91
C SER A 31 4.44 -7.53 -3.67
N LEU A 32 3.75 -7.82 -2.55
CA LEU A 32 3.87 -7.09 -1.30
C LEU A 32 5.07 -7.54 -0.48
N GLU A 33 5.36 -8.84 -0.40
CA GLU A 33 6.46 -9.42 0.40
C GLU A 33 7.81 -8.67 0.27
N PRO A 34 8.34 -8.38 -0.94
CA PRO A 34 9.59 -7.62 -1.08
C PRO A 34 9.45 -6.17 -0.61
N LEU A 35 8.26 -5.58 -0.75
CA LEU A 35 7.98 -4.19 -0.36
C LEU A 35 7.74 -4.02 1.13
N VAL A 36 7.25 -5.05 1.83
CA VAL A 36 7.02 -5.01 3.28
C VAL A 36 8.22 -5.55 4.05
N GLY A 37 9.01 -6.45 3.45
CA GLY A 37 10.14 -7.11 4.10
C GLY A 37 9.72 -8.28 5.01
N LEU A 38 8.56 -8.88 4.73
CA LEU A 38 7.97 -10.00 5.46
C LEU A 38 7.40 -11.00 4.47
N ILE A 39 7.33 -12.26 4.88
CA ILE A 39 6.82 -13.38 4.08
C ILE A 39 5.53 -13.88 4.77
N GLU A 40 4.42 -13.98 4.04
CA GLU A 40 3.11 -14.36 4.61
C GLU A 40 3.12 -15.79 5.16
N SER A 41 3.86 -16.68 4.50
CA SER A 41 3.96 -18.09 4.89
C SER A 41 4.81 -18.34 6.14
N VAL A 42 5.50 -17.32 6.66
CA VAL A 42 6.32 -17.41 7.87
C VAL A 42 5.52 -16.89 9.06
N ASP A 43 5.33 -17.74 10.07
CA ASP A 43 4.67 -17.31 11.31
C ASP A 43 5.54 -16.33 12.10
N ARG A 44 4.93 -15.23 12.52
CA ARG A 44 5.59 -14.08 13.12
C ARG A 44 4.78 -13.59 14.33
N PRO A 45 5.06 -14.12 15.53
CA PRO A 45 4.35 -13.75 16.75
C PRO A 45 4.70 -12.33 17.21
N ASP A 46 5.79 -11.75 16.70
CA ASP A 46 6.27 -10.38 16.96
C ASP A 46 5.42 -9.29 16.28
N ILE A 47 4.57 -9.64 15.30
CA ILE A 47 3.76 -8.67 14.57
C ILE A 47 2.51 -8.28 15.36
N SER A 48 2.40 -6.98 15.66
CA SER A 48 1.27 -6.38 16.36
C SER A 48 -0.06 -6.53 15.60
N GLY A 49 -1.18 -6.56 16.32
CA GLY A 49 -2.51 -6.59 15.69
C GLY A 49 -2.77 -5.39 14.77
N ARG A 50 -2.20 -4.22 15.08
CA ARG A 50 -2.24 -3.04 14.21
C ARG A 50 -1.55 -3.27 12.88
N ASP A 51 -0.34 -3.85 12.90
CA ASP A 51 0.40 -4.12 11.67
C ASP A 51 -0.27 -5.22 10.85
N ARG A 52 -0.84 -6.24 11.51
CA ARG A 52 -1.68 -7.26 10.85
C ARG A 52 -2.88 -6.63 10.13
N TYR A 53 -3.54 -5.64 10.73
CA TYR A 53 -4.64 -4.91 10.09
C TYR A 53 -4.18 -4.16 8.82
N TRP A 54 -3.02 -3.48 8.87
CA TRP A 54 -2.50 -2.79 7.68
C TRP A 54 -2.03 -3.75 6.59
N LEU A 55 -1.45 -4.89 6.96
CA LEU A 55 -1.11 -5.96 6.02
C LEU A 55 -2.37 -6.53 5.36
N LYS A 56 -3.43 -6.80 6.14
CA LYS A 56 -4.74 -7.23 5.63
C LYS A 56 -5.25 -6.28 4.55
N LEU A 57 -5.37 -4.99 4.88
CA LEU A 57 -5.86 -3.98 3.93
C LEU A 57 -4.95 -3.84 2.70
N ALA A 58 -3.63 -3.86 2.88
CA ALA A 58 -2.70 -3.80 1.77
C ALA A 58 -2.90 -4.98 0.80
N THR A 59 -3.10 -6.19 1.32
CA THR A 59 -3.40 -7.38 0.52
C THR A 59 -4.74 -7.25 -0.20
N CYS A 60 -5.79 -6.77 0.47
CA CYS A 60 -7.11 -6.57 -0.16
C CYS A 60 -7.03 -5.61 -1.35
N TYR A 61 -6.44 -4.42 -1.16
CA TYR A 61 -6.34 -3.42 -2.22
C TYR A 61 -5.42 -3.87 -3.36
N GLN A 62 -4.31 -4.56 -3.05
CA GLN A 62 -3.42 -5.05 -4.08
C GLN A 62 -4.06 -6.19 -4.90
N ALA A 63 -4.84 -7.08 -4.28
CA ALA A 63 -5.55 -8.14 -4.99
C ALA A 63 -6.59 -7.59 -5.96
N ALA A 64 -7.38 -6.60 -5.51
CA ALA A 64 -8.32 -5.88 -6.37
C ALA A 64 -7.60 -5.17 -7.53
N TYR A 65 -6.45 -4.55 -7.27
CA TYR A 65 -5.65 -3.90 -8.32
C TYR A 65 -5.10 -4.91 -9.34
N VAL A 66 -4.59 -6.07 -8.90
CA VAL A 66 -4.13 -7.12 -9.81
C VAL A 66 -5.27 -7.61 -10.71
N LEU A 67 -6.49 -7.75 -10.18
CA LEU A 67 -7.66 -8.13 -10.97
C LEU A 67 -7.97 -7.10 -12.07
N ASP A 68 -7.93 -5.81 -11.75
CA ASP A 68 -8.21 -4.73 -12.70
C ASP A 68 -7.10 -4.48 -13.72
N ASN A 69 -5.90 -4.97 -13.43
CA ASN A 69 -4.70 -4.70 -14.22
C ASN A 69 -4.10 -6.04 -14.70
N PRO A 70 -4.71 -6.72 -15.68
CA PRO A 70 -4.28 -8.05 -16.13
C PRO A 70 -2.84 -8.07 -16.67
N ASP A 71 -2.36 -6.95 -17.22
CA ASP A 71 -0.98 -6.79 -17.71
C ASP A 71 0.01 -6.36 -16.62
N PHE A 72 -0.29 -6.60 -15.34
CA PHE A 72 0.51 -6.16 -14.19
C PHE A 72 2.03 -6.41 -14.33
N PHE A 73 2.43 -7.50 -14.98
CA PHE A 73 3.83 -7.89 -15.17
C PHE A 73 4.45 -7.56 -16.53
N SER A 74 3.64 -7.15 -17.51
CA SER A 74 4.04 -6.98 -18.92
C SER A 74 3.91 -5.55 -19.42
N ARG A 75 3.67 -4.58 -18.53
CA ARG A 75 3.53 -3.17 -18.91
C ARG A 75 4.82 -2.62 -19.52
N ALA A 76 4.65 -1.87 -20.61
CA ALA A 76 5.71 -1.01 -21.13
C ALA A 76 6.05 0.07 -20.09
N ASP A 77 7.34 0.35 -19.90
CA ASP A 77 7.83 1.42 -19.04
C ASP A 77 7.59 2.78 -19.72
N VAL A 78 6.35 3.25 -19.65
CA VAL A 78 5.90 4.50 -20.27
C VAL A 78 6.10 5.64 -19.27
N THR A 79 7.10 6.48 -19.51
CA THR A 79 7.46 7.61 -18.63
C THR A 79 6.59 8.85 -18.84
N SER A 80 5.90 8.96 -19.97
CA SER A 80 4.93 10.03 -20.24
C SER A 80 3.90 9.58 -21.27
N ALA A 81 2.65 9.99 -21.09
CA ALA A 81 1.59 9.85 -22.07
C ALA A 81 0.96 11.25 -22.31
N SER A 82 0.83 11.62 -23.58
CA SER A 82 0.26 12.90 -24.01
C SER A 82 -0.77 12.64 -25.09
N GLN A 83 -2.00 13.12 -24.88
CA GLN A 83 -3.08 13.05 -25.86
C GLN A 83 -3.96 14.30 -25.72
N ASP A 84 -4.29 14.93 -26.85
CA ASP A 84 -5.22 16.07 -26.95
C ASP A 84 -5.06 17.18 -25.89
N GLY A 85 -3.82 17.54 -25.58
CA GLY A 85 -3.47 18.63 -24.65
C GLY A 85 -3.49 18.23 -23.17
N GLU A 86 -3.86 17.00 -22.83
CA GLU A 86 -3.74 16.46 -21.48
C GLU A 86 -2.42 15.68 -21.35
N SER A 87 -1.64 16.03 -20.31
CA SER A 87 -0.38 15.35 -19.99
C SER A 87 -0.46 14.77 -18.59
N ALA A 88 -0.24 13.46 -18.49
CA ALA A 88 -0.09 12.78 -17.20
C ALA A 88 1.40 12.54 -16.93
N ASN A 89 1.93 13.21 -15.91
CA ASN A 89 3.28 12.97 -15.44
C ASN A 89 3.24 12.04 -14.23
N PHE A 90 3.70 10.81 -14.38
CA PHE A 90 3.86 9.89 -13.26
C PHE A 90 5.06 10.34 -12.41
N ARG A 91 4.80 10.60 -11.12
CA ARG A 91 5.82 11.13 -10.21
C ARG A 91 6.91 10.11 -9.83
N ASN A 92 6.68 8.83 -10.07
CA ASN A 92 7.61 7.73 -9.79
C ASN A 92 7.34 6.55 -10.75
N VAL A 93 8.38 5.96 -11.33
CA VAL A 93 8.31 4.79 -12.23
C VAL A 93 7.60 3.61 -11.54
N ASP A 94 7.76 3.47 -10.22
CA ASP A 94 7.11 2.43 -9.43
C ASP A 94 5.63 2.71 -9.09
N ALA A 95 5.04 3.81 -9.59
CA ALA A 95 3.65 4.17 -9.32
C ALA A 95 2.65 3.10 -9.79
N HIS A 96 3.01 2.31 -10.80
CA HIS A 96 2.13 1.31 -11.40
C HIS A 96 2.19 -0.08 -10.75
N LEU A 97 3.20 -0.35 -9.91
CA LEU A 97 3.41 -1.67 -9.31
C LEU A 97 2.50 -1.93 -8.09
N LEU A 98 2.00 -0.87 -7.47
CA LEU A 98 1.29 -0.99 -6.20
C LEU A 98 0.00 -0.17 -6.25
N ALA A 99 -1.10 -0.77 -5.79
CA ALA A 99 -2.36 -0.09 -5.60
C ALA A 99 -2.14 1.18 -4.73
N PRO A 100 -2.70 2.34 -5.09
CA PRO A 100 -2.53 3.57 -4.33
C PRO A 100 -2.89 3.42 -2.84
N LEU A 101 -3.97 2.68 -2.56
CA LEU A 101 -4.41 2.41 -1.18
C LEU A 101 -3.51 1.39 -0.47
N ALA A 102 -3.01 0.37 -1.15
CA ALA A 102 -2.02 -0.54 -0.57
C ALA A 102 -0.74 0.20 -0.17
N ARG A 103 -0.28 1.16 -1.00
CA ARG A 103 0.85 2.05 -0.66
C ARG A 103 0.59 2.83 0.62
N LYS A 104 -0.60 3.41 0.76
CA LYS A 104 -1.01 4.12 1.98
C LYS A 104 -0.99 3.19 3.20
N CYS A 105 -1.37 1.93 3.08
CA CYS A 105 -1.32 0.94 4.18
C CYS A 105 0.12 0.56 4.57
N ILE A 106 0.98 0.26 3.60
CA ILE A 106 2.38 -0.13 3.85
C ILE A 106 3.15 0.96 4.61
N ARG A 107 2.92 2.24 4.28
CA ARG A 107 3.56 3.38 4.97
C ARG A 107 3.20 3.48 6.45
N ARG A 108 2.12 2.81 6.89
CA ARG A 108 1.64 2.81 8.28
C ARG A 108 2.18 1.65 9.12
N LEU A 109 2.90 0.72 8.50
CA LEU A 109 3.57 -0.38 9.20
C LEU A 109 4.62 0.18 10.14
N SER A 110 4.65 -0.34 11.36
CA SER A 110 5.49 0.18 12.45
C SER A 110 6.98 0.24 12.10
N TRP A 111 7.49 -0.71 11.30
CA TRP A 111 8.89 -0.78 10.85
C TRP A 111 9.17 -0.04 9.53
N ARG A 112 8.14 0.41 8.81
CA ARG A 112 8.27 1.20 7.57
C ARG A 112 8.17 2.71 7.83
N GLY A 113 8.13 3.10 9.10
CA GLY A 113 7.77 4.44 9.54
C GLY A 113 8.37 5.55 8.67
N LEU A 114 7.59 6.61 8.48
CA LEU A 114 8.17 7.92 8.19
C LEU A 114 9.31 8.10 9.20
N THR A 115 10.53 8.25 8.70
CA THR A 115 11.60 8.90 9.46
C THR A 115 11.09 10.29 9.81
N ARG A 116 10.32 10.41 10.90
CA ARG A 116 10.20 11.64 11.67
C ARG A 116 11.54 11.79 12.39
N SER A 117 12.59 12.03 11.60
CA SER A 117 13.70 12.82 12.10
C SER A 117 13.05 14.14 12.49
N LYS A 118 13.11 14.46 13.78
CA LYS A 118 12.76 15.78 14.29
C LYS A 118 13.57 16.88 13.57
N ASP A 119 14.64 16.52 12.87
CA ASP A 119 15.52 17.42 12.11
C ASP A 119 14.93 17.85 10.76
N ARG A 120 14.04 17.06 10.12
CA ARG A 120 13.43 17.44 8.82
C ARG A 120 12.38 18.54 8.91
N ALA A 121 11.82 18.77 10.10
CA ALA A 121 10.90 19.89 10.33
C ALA A 121 11.61 21.26 10.13
N ALA A 122 12.94 21.31 10.26
CA ALA A 122 13.71 22.52 10.04
C ALA A 122 14.01 22.83 8.56
N GLN A 123 13.81 21.87 7.63
CA GLN A 123 14.22 21.98 6.22
C GLN A 123 13.08 22.12 5.20
N ARG A 124 11.82 21.91 5.61
CA ARG A 124 10.68 22.07 4.70
C ARG A 124 10.15 23.50 4.82
N GLY A 125 10.03 24.19 3.69
CA GLY A 125 9.33 25.48 3.58
C GLY A 125 7.88 25.43 4.08
N PRO A 126 7.09 26.51 3.93
CA PRO A 126 5.77 26.62 4.56
C PRO A 126 4.92 25.37 4.31
N LEU A 127 4.58 24.68 5.40
CA LEU A 127 3.82 23.44 5.38
C LEU A 127 2.43 23.70 4.79
N ASN A 128 2.09 23.02 3.70
CA ASN A 128 0.72 23.04 3.19
C ASN A 128 -0.15 22.12 4.04
N ILE A 129 -0.84 22.71 5.02
CA ILE A 129 -1.70 22.04 6.00
C ILE A 129 -2.88 21.33 5.30
N LEU A 130 -3.24 21.73 4.09
CA LEU A 130 -4.34 21.16 3.29
C LEU A 130 -3.87 20.05 2.35
N SER A 131 -2.60 19.64 2.40
CA SER A 131 -2.07 18.60 1.52
C SER A 131 -2.29 17.20 2.12
N GLU A 132 -2.53 16.20 1.27
CA GLU A 132 -2.57 14.79 1.72
C GLU A 132 -1.26 14.36 2.39
N GLU A 133 -0.12 14.91 1.96
CA GLU A 133 1.18 14.66 2.60
C GLU A 133 1.22 15.15 4.05
N TYR A 134 0.51 16.24 4.36
CA TYR A 134 0.39 16.76 5.72
C TYR A 134 -0.50 15.86 6.57
N ASP A 135 -1.65 15.44 6.06
CA ASP A 135 -2.54 14.51 6.78
C ASP A 135 -1.87 13.17 7.08
N ASP A 136 -1.14 12.60 6.11
CA ASP A 136 -0.34 11.39 6.30
C ASP A 136 0.84 11.61 7.28
N SER A 137 1.24 12.86 7.52
CA SER A 137 2.29 13.21 8.48
C SER A 137 1.77 13.41 9.91
N LEU A 138 0.45 13.54 10.12
CA LEU A 138 -0.12 13.78 11.45
C LEU A 138 -0.06 12.54 12.34
N ALA A 139 0.15 12.75 13.64
CA ALA A 139 0.06 11.64 14.58
C ALA A 139 -1.40 11.26 14.74
N TRP A 140 -1.71 9.97 14.56
CA TRP A 140 -3.05 9.47 14.88
C TRP A 140 -3.35 9.78 16.36
N LYS A 141 -4.49 10.43 16.61
CA LYS A 141 -5.05 10.66 17.94
C LYS A 141 -6.43 10.00 18.00
N PRO A 142 -6.80 9.38 19.14
CA PRO A 142 -8.16 8.90 19.33
C PRO A 142 -9.13 10.07 19.34
N VAL A 143 -10.35 9.85 18.84
CA VAL A 143 -11.42 10.85 18.90
C VAL A 143 -11.98 10.84 20.33
N GLY A 144 -11.88 11.96 21.05
CA GLY A 144 -12.50 12.14 22.37
C GLY A 144 -11.55 12.18 23.58
N SER A 145 -10.25 12.45 23.40
CA SER A 145 -9.32 12.81 24.50
C SER A 145 -9.24 14.32 24.71
#